data_AF-A0A1H3SCM6-F1
#
_entry.id   AF-A0A1H3SCM6-F1
#
_cell.length_a   1.000
_cell.length_b   1.000
_cell.length_c   1.000
_cell.angle_alpha   90.00
_cell.angle_beta   90.00
_cell.angle_gamma   90.00
#
_symmetry.space_group_name_H-M   'P 1'
#
loop_
_entity.id
_entity.type
_entity.pdbx_description
1 polymer ?
#
loop_
_entity_poly.entity_id
_entity_poly.type
_entity_poly.pdbx_seq_one_letter_code
_entity_poly.pdbx_strand_id
1 'polypeptide(L)'
;MELIKWWMLAGFLGIVLFMVVSRSVIKPLRWMWRGVMYSVIGGVVLLVVNWIGTFFGFTIAINPITATITGALGLPGLAYLLAVQFFLI
;
A
#
# COMPACT_ATOMS: atom_id res chain seq x y z
N MET A 1 31.11 29.52 17.46
CA MET A 1 29.90 29.09 16.73
C MET A 1 30.16 27.95 15.74
N GLU A 2 31.31 27.92 15.04
CA GLU A 2 31.64 26.90 14.03
C GLU A 2 31.81 25.48 14.59
N LEU A 3 32.41 25.31 15.77
CA LEU A 3 32.61 23.99 16.40
C LEU A 3 31.30 23.23 16.64
N ILE A 4 30.23 23.93 17.08
CA ILE A 4 28.92 23.32 17.36
C ILE A 4 28.30 22.71 16.09
N LYS A 5 28.52 23.32 14.91
CA LYS A 5 28.02 22.81 13.64
C LYS A 5 28.59 21.42 13.31
N TRP A 6 29.89 21.20 13.56
CA TRP A 6 30.55 19.92 13.30
C TRP A 6 30.03 18.79 14.20
N TRP A 7 29.78 19.09 15.48
CA TRP A 7 29.17 18.14 16.41
C TRP A 7 27.73 17.80 16.02
N MET A 8 26.95 18.77 15.54
CA MET A 8 25.61 18.52 15.00
C MET A 8 25.65 17.66 13.74
N LEU A 9 26.62 17.91 12.84
CA LEU A 9 26.80 17.12 11.63
C LEU A 9 27.19 15.67 11.95
N ALA A 10 28.15 15.48 12.87
CA ALA A 10 28.59 14.17 13.32
C ALA A 10 27.47 13.39 14.05
N GLY A 11 26.66 14.07 14.86
CA GLY A 11 25.49 13.47 15.50
C GLY A 11 24.44 13.01 14.49
N PHE A 12 24.12 13.85 13.48
CA PHE A 12 23.19 13.50 12.42
C PHE A 12 23.69 12.30 11.59
N LEU A 13 24.96 12.32 11.21
CA LEU A 13 25.61 11.21 10.49
C LEU A 13 25.63 9.91 11.31
N GLY A 14 25.89 10.00 12.62
CA GLY A 14 25.88 8.86 13.54
C GLY A 14 24.49 8.22 13.65
N ILE A 15 23.43 9.04 13.72
CA ILE A 15 22.04 8.56 13.74
C ILE A 15 21.67 7.86 12.43
N VAL A 16 22.02 8.46 11.29
CA VAL A 16 21.78 7.87 9.96
C VAL A 16 22.54 6.55 9.79
N LEU A 17 23.82 6.49 10.17
CA LEU A 17 24.62 5.27 10.14
C LEU A 17 24.05 4.18 11.06
N PHE A 18 23.63 4.54 12.27
CA PHE A 18 23.00 3.60 13.20
C PHE A 18 21.68 3.04 12.65
N MET A 19 20.86 3.87 11.99
CA MET A 19 19.63 3.42 11.31
C MET A 19 19.92 2.43 10.16
N VAL A 20 20.98 2.68 9.39
CA VAL A 20 21.41 1.80 8.29
C VAL A 20 21.95 0.47 8.84
N VAL A 21 22.81 0.50 9.86
CA VAL A 21 23.42 -0.69 10.49
C VAL A 21 22.37 -1.56 11.19
N SER A 22 21.37 -0.95 11.84
CA SER A 22 20.30 -1.65 12.54
C SER A 22 19.41 -2.49 11.61
N ARG A 23 19.55 -2.37 10.27
CA ARG A 23 18.67 -2.98 9.25
C ARG A 23 17.17 -2.70 9.46
N SER A 24 16.83 -1.75 10.34
CA SER A 24 15.46 -1.37 10.68
C SER A 24 14.77 -0.71 9.49
N VAL A 25 15.52 -0.04 8.61
CA VAL A 25 15.04 0.61 7.37
C VAL A 25 14.65 -0.39 6.26
N ILE A 26 15.18 -1.62 6.28
CA ILE A 26 14.88 -2.63 5.26
C ILE A 26 13.47 -3.21 5.45
N LYS A 27 12.99 -3.25 6.69
CA LYS A 27 11.63 -3.74 7.02
C LYS A 27 10.52 -2.86 6.41
N PRO A 28 10.47 -1.53 6.60
CA PRO A 28 9.42 -0.68 6.00
C PRO A 28 9.51 -0.64 4.47
N LEU A 29 10.72 -0.68 3.89
CA LEU A 29 10.87 -0.70 2.44
C LEU A 29 10.27 -1.98 1.82
N ARG A 30 10.41 -3.14 2.49
CA ARG A 30 9.74 -4.39 2.08
C ARG A 30 8.21 -4.31 2.22
N TRP A 31 7.69 -3.58 3.20
CA TRP A 31 6.25 -3.37 3.35
C TRP A 31 5.68 -2.52 2.22
N MET A 32 6.39 -1.47 1.79
CA MET A 32 6.00 -0.68 0.62
C MET A 32 5.94 -1.54 -0.64
N TRP A 33 6.97 -2.37 -0.88
CA TRP A 33 6.98 -3.28 -2.02
C TRP A 33 5.82 -4.29 -1.99
N ARG A 34 5.52 -4.87 -0.82
CA ARG A 34 4.36 -5.74 -0.64
C ARG A 34 3.05 -5.03 -0.96
N GLY A 35 2.90 -3.79 -0.52
CA GLY A 35 1.72 -2.96 -0.83
C GLY A 35 1.49 -2.86 -2.33
N VAL A 36 2.53 -2.50 -3.10
CA VAL A 36 2.45 -2.41 -4.56
C VAL A 36 2.06 -3.75 -5.19
N MET A 37 2.66 -4.86 -4.75
CA MET A 37 2.32 -6.19 -5.27
C MET A 37 0.84 -6.55 -5.00
N TYR A 38 0.33 -6.27 -3.79
CA TYR A 38 -1.07 -6.48 -3.48
C TYR A 38 -1.97 -5.59 -4.32
N SER A 39 -1.64 -4.30 -4.53
CA SER A 39 -2.41 -3.42 -5.41
C SER A 39 -2.46 -3.94 -6.85
N VAL A 40 -1.35 -4.47 -7.38
CA VAL A 40 -1.32 -5.04 -8.74
C VAL A 40 -2.22 -6.28 -8.82
N ILE A 41 -2.08 -7.22 -7.88
CA ILE A 41 -2.89 -8.45 -7.84
C ILE A 41 -4.37 -8.10 -7.70
N GLY A 42 -4.72 -7.22 -6.75
CA GLY A 42 -6.10 -6.82 -6.54
C GLY A 42 -6.68 -6.01 -7.69
N GLY A 43 -5.85 -5.23 -8.40
CA GLY A 43 -6.26 -4.54 -9.62
C GLY A 43 -6.62 -5.51 -10.75
N VAL A 44 -5.84 -6.59 -10.92
CA VAL A 44 -6.14 -7.67 -11.87
C VAL A 44 -7.43 -8.38 -11.47
N VAL A 45 -7.61 -8.70 -10.19
CA VAL A 45 -8.85 -9.32 -9.68
C VAL A 45 -10.06 -8.43 -9.93
N LEU A 46 -9.97 -7.13 -9.63
CA LEU A 46 -11.05 -6.17 -9.89
C LEU A 46 -11.37 -6.04 -11.38
N LEU A 47 -10.37 -6.15 -12.26
CA LEU A 47 -10.57 -6.17 -13.71
C LEU A 47 -11.46 -7.35 -14.13
N VAL A 48 -11.14 -8.55 -13.64
CA VAL A 48 -11.92 -9.77 -13.92
C VAL A 48 -13.31 -9.67 -13.30
N VAL A 49 -13.41 -9.22 -12.06
CA VAL A 49 -14.69 -9.04 -11.36
C VAL A 49 -15.56 -8.02 -12.05
N ASN A 50 -15.02 -6.89 -12.53
CA ASN A 50 -15.79 -5.90 -13.29
C ASN A 50 -16.24 -6.42 -14.65
N TRP A 51 -15.40 -7.20 -15.34
CA TRP A 51 -15.81 -7.86 -16.57
C TRP A 51 -17.05 -8.74 -16.35
N ILE A 52 -17.07 -9.53 -15.28
CA ILE A 52 -18.22 -10.38 -14.93
C ILE A 52 -19.38 -9.52 -14.39
N GLY A 53 -19.09 -8.54 -13.54
CA GLY A 53 -20.07 -7.67 -12.88
C GLY A 53 -20.83 -6.77 -13.84
N THR A 54 -20.22 -6.42 -14.98
CA THR A 54 -20.89 -5.65 -16.05
C THR A 54 -22.13 -6.40 -16.57
N PHE A 55 -22.13 -7.74 -16.59
CA PHE A 55 -23.31 -8.54 -16.94
C PHE A 55 -24.43 -8.48 -15.89
N PHE A 56 -24.06 -8.20 -14.63
CA PHE A 56 -24.99 -8.05 -13.50
C PHE A 56 -25.36 -6.59 -13.21
N GLY A 57 -24.83 -5.63 -13.99
CA GLY A 57 -25.12 -4.20 -13.84
C GLY A 57 -24.33 -3.50 -12.71
N PHE A 58 -23.25 -4.10 -12.19
CA PHE A 58 -22.38 -3.46 -11.19
C PHE A 58 -20.94 -3.32 -11.68
N THR A 59 -20.32 -2.20 -11.36
CA THR A 59 -18.91 -1.91 -11.67
C THR A 59 -18.23 -1.25 -10.48
N ILE A 60 -17.18 -1.87 -9.94
CA ILE A 60 -16.38 -1.35 -8.84
C ILE A 60 -15.30 -0.43 -9.41
N ALA A 61 -15.12 0.76 -8.86
CA ALA A 61 -14.05 1.66 -9.29
C ALA A 61 -12.66 1.02 -9.10
N ILE A 62 -11.85 0.98 -10.16
CA ILE A 62 -10.48 0.46 -10.11
C ILE A 62 -9.53 1.60 -9.77
N ASN A 63 -9.08 1.67 -8.52
CA ASN A 63 -8.09 2.64 -8.07
C ASN A 63 -7.09 1.95 -7.11
N PRO A 64 -5.94 2.57 -6.79
CA PRO A 64 -4.95 1.95 -5.92
C PRO A 64 -5.51 1.56 -4.55
N ILE A 65 -6.52 2.28 -4.04
CA ILE A 65 -7.15 1.99 -2.74
C ILE A 65 -8.00 0.71 -2.83
N THR A 66 -8.96 0.64 -3.75
CA THR A 66 -9.82 -0.54 -3.96
C THR A 66 -9.03 -1.76 -4.39
N ALA A 67 -7.98 -1.56 -5.21
CA ALA A 67 -7.07 -2.60 -5.62
C ALA A 67 -6.23 -3.13 -4.45
N THR A 68 -5.77 -2.25 -3.55
CA THR A 68 -5.05 -2.70 -2.34
C THR A 68 -5.98 -3.43 -1.37
N ILE A 69 -7.20 -2.93 -1.16
CA ILE A 69 -8.22 -3.59 -0.32
C ILE A 69 -8.51 -4.99 -0.87
N THR A 70 -8.78 -5.09 -2.18
CA THR A 70 -9.06 -6.36 -2.85
C THR A 70 -7.86 -7.29 -2.87
N GLY A 71 -6.65 -6.76 -3.08
CA GLY A 71 -5.44 -7.58 -3.15
C GLY A 71 -4.91 -8.03 -1.80
N ALA A 72 -5.05 -7.19 -0.77
CA ALA A 72 -4.60 -7.50 0.58
C ALA A 72 -5.60 -8.41 1.32
N LEU A 73 -6.90 -8.20 1.14
CA LEU A 73 -7.95 -8.99 1.80
C LEU A 73 -8.45 -10.13 0.92
N GLY A 74 -8.39 -10.03 -0.41
CA GLY A 74 -8.91 -11.04 -1.34
C GLY A 74 -10.44 -11.02 -1.43
N LEU A 75 -11.06 -12.20 -1.33
CA LEU A 75 -12.51 -12.39 -1.32
C LEU A 75 -13.26 -11.53 -0.28
N PRO A 76 -12.84 -11.44 1.01
CA PRO A 76 -13.50 -10.55 1.96
C PRO A 76 -13.38 -9.06 1.58
N GLY A 77 -12.31 -8.66 0.89
CA GLY A 77 -12.16 -7.30 0.35
C GLY A 77 -13.17 -7.00 -0.77
N LEU A 78 -13.39 -7.95 -1.66
CA LEU A 78 -14.44 -7.86 -2.70
C LEU A 78 -15.84 -7.78 -2.08
N ALA A 79 -16.14 -8.62 -1.09
CA ALA A 79 -17.42 -8.61 -0.39
C ALA A 79 -17.67 -7.26 0.30
N TYR A 80 -16.65 -6.67 0.91
CA TYR A 80 -16.72 -5.33 1.48
C TYR A 80 -17.02 -4.26 0.43
N LEU A 81 -16.30 -4.26 -0.70
CA LEU A 81 -16.52 -3.28 -1.77
C LEU A 81 -17.92 -3.40 -2.39
N LEU A 82 -18.40 -4.63 -2.56
CA LEU A 82 -19.78 -4.89 -3.00
C LEU A 82 -20.78 -4.35 -1.98
N ALA A 83 -20.61 -4.64 -0.69
CA ALA A 83 -21.49 -4.15 0.36
C ALA A 83 -21.54 -2.61 0.40
N VAL A 84 -20.38 -1.94 0.29
CA VAL A 84 -20.29 -0.48 0.22
C VAL A 84 -21.02 0.05 -1.02
N GLN A 85 -20.86 -0.60 -2.16
CA GLN A 85 -21.53 -0.19 -3.39
C GLN A 85 -23.05 -0.37 -3.33
N PHE A 86 -23.54 -1.43 -2.69
CA PHE A 86 -24.97 -1.61 -2.44
C PHE A 86 -25.55 -0.63 -1.41
N PHE A 87 -24.75 -0.19 -0.43
CA PHE A 87 -25.20 0.74 0.61
C PHE A 87 -25.15 2.22 0.17
N LEU A 88 -24.30 2.56 -0.81
CA LEU A 88 -24.19 3.91 -1.37
C LEU A 88 -25.21 4.19 -2.50
N ILE A 89 -26.02 3.20 -2.88
CA ILE A 89 -27.22 3.37 -3.73
C ILE A 89 -28.37 3.83 -2.85
#